data_AF-A0A2K9C7M0-F1
#
_entry.id   AF-A0A2K9C7M0-F1
#
_cell.length_a   1.000
_cell.length_b   1.000
_cell.length_c   1.000
_cell.angle_alpha   90.00
_cell.angle_beta   90.00
_cell.angle_gamma   90.00
#
_symmetry.space_group_name_H-M   'P 1'
#
loop_
_entity.id
_entity.type
_entity.pdbx_description
1 polymer ?
#
loop_
_entity_poly.entity_id
_entity_poly.type
_entity_poly.pdbx_seq_one_letter_code
_entity_poly.pdbx_strand_id
1 'polypeptide(L)'
;MNAVTPPIDAPGNNPPIYLTPREREVLLWCAYGKTSWEIGQIIGCKEVTVNFHVGNILSKFAVTTRVMAVIKAIRYGMLQE
;
A
#
# COMPACT_ATOMS: atom_id res chain seq x y z
N MET A 1 -35.58 2.28 3.33
CA MET A 1 -34.37 3.10 3.12
C MET A 1 -33.16 2.19 3.36
N ASN A 2 -32.81 1.34 2.38
CA ASN A 2 -31.70 0.40 2.52
C ASN A 2 -30.54 0.94 1.70
N ALA A 3 -29.49 1.41 2.37
CA ALA A 3 -28.24 1.76 1.72
C ALA A 3 -27.65 0.46 1.15
N VAL A 4 -27.83 0.26 -0.16
CA VAL A 4 -27.10 -0.74 -0.93
C VAL A 4 -25.66 -0.26 -0.98
N THR A 5 -24.84 -0.69 -0.02
CA THR A 5 -23.39 -0.70 -0.23
C THR A 5 -23.15 -1.54 -1.48
N PRO A 6 -22.55 -0.99 -2.56
CA PRO A 6 -22.22 -1.81 -3.72
C PRO A 6 -21.29 -2.95 -3.26
N PRO A 7 -21.40 -4.15 -3.85
CA PRO A 7 -20.50 -5.25 -3.55
C PRO A 7 -19.06 -4.78 -3.79
N ILE A 8 -18.29 -4.70 -2.70
CA ILE A 8 -16.94 -4.11 -2.66
C ILE A 8 -15.88 -4.87 -3.48
N ASP A 9 -16.26 -5.96 -4.16
CA ASP A 9 -15.38 -6.87 -4.90
C ASP A 9 -16.13 -7.55 -6.06
N ALA A 10 -16.50 -6.79 -7.10
CA ALA A 10 -16.70 -7.43 -8.39
C ALA A 10 -15.32 -7.89 -8.92
N PRO A 11 -15.12 -9.18 -9.29
CA PRO A 11 -13.88 -9.64 -9.92
C PRO A 11 -13.85 -9.14 -11.38
N GLY A 12 -13.66 -7.83 -11.53
CA GLY A 12 -13.65 -7.14 -12.82
C GLY A 12 -12.28 -6.56 -13.09
N ASN A 13 -11.40 -7.34 -13.71
CA ASN A 13 -10.35 -6.85 -14.59
C ASN A 13 -9.35 -5.81 -14.01
N ASN A 14 -9.08 -5.83 -12.70
CA ASN A 14 -8.06 -4.94 -12.14
C ASN A 14 -6.68 -5.46 -12.57
N PRO A 15 -5.84 -4.66 -13.25
CA PRO A 15 -4.53 -5.11 -13.69
C PRO A 15 -3.74 -5.60 -12.47
N PRO A 16 -2.95 -6.68 -12.60
CA PRO A 16 -2.14 -7.18 -11.50
C PRO A 16 -1.22 -6.06 -11.00
N ILE A 17 -1.46 -5.61 -9.76
CA ILE A 17 -0.69 -4.54 -9.16
C ILE A 17 0.66 -5.14 -8.73
N TYR A 18 1.70 -4.86 -9.52
CA TYR A 18 3.05 -5.32 -9.21
C TYR A 18 3.79 -4.28 -8.35
N LEU A 19 4.03 -4.65 -7.10
CA LEU A 19 4.94 -3.94 -6.21
C LEU A 19 6.36 -4.48 -6.39
N THR A 20 7.32 -3.57 -6.49
CA THR A 20 8.73 -3.92 -6.38
C THR A 20 9.05 -4.42 -4.96
N PRO A 21 10.13 -5.18 -4.75
CA PRO A 21 10.52 -5.66 -3.42
C PRO A 21 10.63 -4.52 -2.40
N ARG A 22 11.22 -3.38 -2.79
CA ARG A 22 11.35 -2.19 -1.93
C ARG A 22 10.01 -1.55 -1.60
N GLU A 23 9.10 -1.43 -2.57
CA GLU A 23 7.76 -0.92 -2.30
C GLU A 23 6.97 -1.84 -1.36
N ARG A 24 7.15 -3.16 -1.48
CA ARG A 24 6.54 -4.12 -0.56
C ARG A 24 7.07 -3.96 0.86
N GLU A 25 8.38 -3.86 1.05
CA GLU A 25 8.99 -3.61 2.37
C GLU A 25 8.45 -2.32 2.99
N VAL A 26 8.44 -1.22 2.22
CA VAL A 26 7.91 0.07 2.68
C VAL A 26 6.43 -0.05 3.07
N LEU A 27 5.62 -0.74 2.26
CA LEU A 27 4.19 -0.92 2.53
C LEU A 27 3.93 -1.83 3.75
N LEU A 28 4.76 -2.85 3.95
CA LEU A 28 4.70 -3.74 5.10
C LEU A 28 4.94 -2.96 6.40
N TRP A 29 6.00 -2.15 6.46
CA TRP A 29 6.26 -1.32 7.64
C TRP A 29 5.21 -0.22 7.84
N CYS A 30 4.60 0.28 6.76
CA CYS A 30 3.42 1.15 6.86
C CYS A 30 2.23 0.41 7.49
N ALA A 31 2.04 -0.88 7.20
CA ALA A 31 1.00 -1.70 7.82
C ALA A 31 1.24 -1.91 9.33
N TYR A 32 2.50 -2.00 9.74
CA TYR A 32 2.92 -2.00 11.15
C TYR A 32 2.85 -0.62 11.82
N GLY A 33 2.36 0.42 11.13
CA GLY A 33 2.18 1.75 11.71
C GLY A 33 3.47 2.57 11.84
N LYS A 34 4.55 2.19 11.14
CA LYS A 34 5.81 2.93 11.17
C LYS A 34 5.75 4.23 10.37
N THR A 35 6.41 5.27 10.90
CA THR A 35 6.59 6.55 10.22
C THR A 35 7.59 6.43 9.07
N SER A 36 7.55 7.33 8.08
CA SER A 36 8.51 7.29 6.96
C SER A 36 9.97 7.37 7.42
N TRP A 37 10.22 8.07 8.53
CA TRP A 37 11.53 8.17 9.14
C TRP A 37 11.97 6.82 9.74
N GLU A 38 11.13 6.17 10.57
CA GLU A 38 11.42 4.85 11.13
C GLU A 38 11.62 3.80 10.04
N ILE A 39 10.77 3.81 9.01
CA ILE A 39 10.89 2.91 7.86
C ILE A 39 12.26 3.08 7.20
N GLY A 40 12.69 4.33 7.01
CA GLY A 40 14.01 4.64 6.46
C GLY A 40 15.15 4.08 7.32
N GLN A 41 15.03 4.18 8.65
CA GLN A 41 16.00 3.56 9.57
C GLN A 41 16.01 2.03 9.44
N ILE A 42 14.85 1.40 9.27
CA ILE A 42 14.72 -0.06 9.19
C ILE A 42 15.29 -0.62 7.88
N ILE A 43 14.97 0.00 6.73
CA ILE A 43 15.35 -0.54 5.41
C ILE A 43 16.66 0.05 4.86
N GLY A 44 17.28 0.97 5.60
CA GLY A 44 18.56 1.59 5.27
C GLY A 44 18.46 2.67 4.19
N CYS A 45 17.43 3.52 4.23
CA CYS A 45 17.27 4.63 3.28
C CYS A 45 16.81 5.93 3.95
N LYS A 46 16.87 7.04 3.23
CA LYS A 46 16.40 8.33 3.73
C LYS A 46 14.87 8.39 3.72
N GLU A 47 14.30 9.15 4.64
CA GLU A 47 12.84 9.39 4.71
C GLU A 47 12.26 9.86 3.36
N VAL A 48 12.97 10.74 2.64
CA VAL A 48 12.57 11.22 1.31
C VAL A 48 12.42 10.08 0.31
N THR A 49 13.29 9.06 0.38
CA THR A 49 13.24 7.87 -0.47
C THR A 49 12.03 7.00 -0.12
N VAL A 50 11.71 6.86 1.17
CA VAL A 50 10.48 6.18 1.62
C VAL A 50 9.24 6.89 1.09
N ASN A 51 9.19 8.22 1.19
CA ASN A 51 8.08 9.02 0.67
C ASN A 51 7.93 8.89 -0.85
N PHE A 52 9.04 8.80 -1.58
CA PHE A 52 9.02 8.50 -3.02
C PHE A 52 8.40 7.12 -3.31
N HIS A 53 8.83 6.07 -2.60
CA HIS A 53 8.24 4.74 -2.76
C HIS A 53 6.74 4.74 -2.42
N VAL A 54 6.33 5.43 -1.34
CA VAL A 54 4.92 5.57 -0.98
C VAL A 54 4.15 6.27 -2.09
N GLY A 55 4.66 7.35 -2.67
CA GLY A 55 4.01 8.03 -3.81
C GLY A 55 3.78 7.10 -5.01
N ASN A 56 4.77 6.27 -5.34
CA ASN A 56 4.64 5.28 -6.42
C ASN A 56 3.58 4.22 -6.08
N ILE A 57 3.57 3.73 -4.84
CA ILE A 57 2.57 2.78 -4.34
C ILE A 57 1.16 3.37 -4.44
N LEU A 58 0.96 4.60 -3.96
CA LEU A 58 -0.32 5.31 -4.05
C LEU A 58 -0.83 5.42 -5.49
N SER A 59 0.08 5.75 -6.40
CA SER A 59 -0.20 5.86 -7.83
C SER A 59 -0.58 4.52 -8.45
N LYS A 60 0.15 3.45 -8.12
CA LYS A 60 -0.12 2.06 -8.56
C LYS A 60 -1.46 1.53 -8.04
N PHE A 61 -1.81 1.84 -6.79
CA PHE A 61 -3.08 1.43 -6.19
C PHE A 61 -4.25 2.36 -6.54
N ALA A 62 -4.01 3.48 -7.23
CA ALA A 62 -4.99 4.54 -7.47
C ALA A 62 -5.69 4.96 -6.16
N VAL A 63 -4.91 5.34 -5.16
CA VAL A 63 -5.39 5.80 -3.84
C VAL A 63 -4.62 7.04 -3.41
N THR A 64 -5.19 7.80 -2.49
CA THR A 64 -4.63 9.07 -2.01
C THR A 64 -3.90 8.94 -0.67
N THR A 65 -4.19 7.89 0.10
CA THR A 65 -3.62 7.71 1.44
C THR A 65 -2.88 6.38 1.56
N ARG A 66 -1.81 6.38 2.36
CA ARG A 66 -1.04 5.15 2.61
C ARG A 66 -1.86 4.08 3.33
N VAL A 67 -2.82 4.48 4.17
CA VAL A 67 -3.73 3.55 4.85
C VAL A 67 -4.61 2.83 3.83
N MET A 68 -5.17 3.55 2.85
CA MET A 68 -5.93 2.93 1.77
C MET A 68 -5.07 1.98 0.93
N ALA A 69 -3.78 2.31 0.70
CA ALA A 69 -2.86 1.42 0.01
C ALA A 69 -2.59 0.13 0.81
N VAL A 70 -2.37 0.23 2.12
CA VAL A 70 -2.22 -0.93 3.02
C VAL A 70 -3.47 -1.80 2.97
N ILE A 71 -4.67 -1.22 3.14
CA ILE A 71 -5.94 -1.97 3.12
C ILE A 71 -6.11 -2.70 1.77
N LYS A 72 -5.84 -2.03 0.64
CA LYS A 72 -5.87 -2.68 -0.67
C LYS A 72 -4.85 -3.81 -0.76
N ALA A 73 -3.62 -3.60 -0.32
CA ALA A 73 -2.58 -4.63 -0.37
C ALA A 73 -2.90 -5.87 0.48
N ILE A 74 -3.53 -5.69 1.66
CA ILE A 74 -4.05 -6.80 2.48
C ILE A 74 -5.13 -7.56 1.71
N ARG A 75 -6.09 -6.86 1.09
CA ARG A 75 -7.18 -7.48 0.32
C ARG A 75 -6.68 -8.28 -0.89
N TYR A 76 -5.61 -7.81 -1.53
CA TYR A 76 -4.97 -8.52 -2.63
C TYR A 76 -4.02 -9.64 -2.18
N GLY A 77 -3.82 -9.85 -0.88
CA GLY A 77 -2.86 -10.84 -0.36
C GLY A 77 -1.40 -10.51 -0.70
N MET A 78 -1.07 -9.23 -0.93
CA MET A 78 0.25 -8.78 -1.36
C MET A 78 1.22 -8.51 -0.20
N LEU A 79 0.69 -8.49 1.02
CA LEU A 79 1.46 -8.43 2.27
C LEU A 79 1.45 -9.83 2.87
N GLN A 80 2.63 -10.47 2.92
CA GLN A 80 2.87 -11.73 3.58
C GLN A 80 3.94 -11.47 4.65
N GLU A 81 3.73 -12.04 5.84
CA GLU A 81 4.69 -12.01 6.96
C GLU A 81 5.96 -12.81 6.64
#